data_AF-A0A6H1WB79-F1
#
_entry.id   AF-A0A6H1WB79-F1
#
_cell.length_a   1.000
_cell.length_b   1.000
_cell.length_c   1.000
_cell.angle_alpha   90.00
_cell.angle_beta   90.00
_cell.angle_gamma   90.00
#
_symmetry.space_group_name_H-M   'P 1'
#
loop_
_entity.id
_entity.type
_entity.pdbx_description
1 polymer ?
#
loop_
_entity_poly.entity_id
_entity_poly.type
_entity_poly.pdbx_seq_one_letter_code
_entity_poly.pdbx_strand_id
1 'polypeptide(L)'
;MRVFIIDTSNMARELQGGLIGVVGSRNPTAAEKQECLETVSHYVMGGWAVAADPSTPIGWLAALTAETACAPFVNFTRLTLEEPDLQTARR
;
A
#
# COMPACT_ATOMS: atom_id res chain seq x y z
N MET A 1 -1.50 9.64 7.93
CA MET A 1 -1.25 8.46 7.07
C MET A 1 -0.13 7.60 7.65
N ARG A 2 -0.01 6.31 7.28
CA ARG A 2 1.12 5.43 7.62
C ARG A 2 1.70 4.78 6.37
N VAL A 3 3.01 4.59 6.37
CA VAL A 3 3.76 3.95 5.28
C VAL A 3 4.65 2.86 5.86
N PHE A 4 4.66 1.71 5.23
CA PHE A 4 5.53 0.57 5.54
C PHE A 4 6.48 0.36 4.36
N ILE A 5 7.72 -0.03 4.64
CA ILE A 5 8.75 -0.17 3.61
C ILE A 5 9.37 -1.55 3.74
N ILE A 6 9.32 -2.32 2.66
CA ILE A 6 10.09 -3.55 2.51
C ILE A 6 11.20 -3.22 1.52
N ASP A 7 12.39 -2.92 2.03
CA ASP A 7 13.55 -2.58 1.23
C ASP A 7 14.28 -3.85 0.79
N THR A 8 14.33 -4.07 -0.51
CA THR A 8 15.02 -5.19 -1.16
C THR A 8 16.28 -4.73 -1.91
N SER A 9 16.74 -3.49 -1.71
CA SER A 9 17.91 -2.91 -2.39
C SER A 9 19.21 -3.71 -2.21
N ASN A 10 19.35 -4.41 -1.09
CA ASN A 10 20.49 -5.29 -0.79
C ASN A 10 20.30 -6.74 -1.29
N MET A 11 19.23 -7.04 -2.02
CA MET A 11 18.97 -8.35 -2.61
C MET A 11 19.49 -8.43 -4.05
N ALA A 12 19.15 -9.52 -4.76
CA ALA A 12 19.51 -9.73 -6.16
C ALA A 12 19.03 -8.57 -7.05
N ARG A 13 19.71 -8.33 -8.18
CA ARG A 13 19.48 -7.16 -9.05
C ARG A 13 18.05 -7.10 -9.59
N GLU A 14 17.43 -8.25 -9.79
CA GLU A 14 16.06 -8.43 -10.26
C GLU A 14 15.02 -8.02 -9.21
N LEU A 15 15.44 -7.91 -7.94
CA LEU A 15 14.65 -7.45 -6.80
C LEU A 15 15.05 -6.02 -6.38
N GLN A 16 15.82 -5.31 -7.21
CA GLN A 16 16.13 -3.90 -6.95
C GLN A 16 14.88 -3.05 -7.16
N GLY A 17 14.50 -2.31 -6.11
CA GLY A 17 13.18 -1.71 -5.96
C GLY A 17 12.37 -2.52 -4.96
N GLY A 18 12.05 -1.90 -3.81
CA GLY A 18 11.30 -2.55 -2.75
C GLY A 18 9.79 -2.42 -2.93
N LEU A 19 9.06 -2.71 -1.86
CA LEU A 19 7.61 -2.53 -1.76
C LEU A 19 7.30 -1.45 -0.74
N ILE A 20 6.46 -0.48 -1.09
CA ILE A 20 5.84 0.40 -0.12
C ILE A 20 4.41 -0.05 0.17
N GLY A 21 4.06 -0.12 1.46
CA GLY A 21 2.71 -0.31 1.93
C GLY A 21 2.10 1.01 2.37
N VAL A 22 0.95 1.41 1.84
CA VAL A 22 0.27 2.65 2.20
C VAL A 22 -1.06 2.37 2.89
N VAL A 23 -1.25 2.92 4.08
CA VAL A 23 -2.48 2.83 4.85
C VAL A 23 -2.89 4.21 5.34
N GLY A 24 -4.15 4.59 5.12
CA GLY A 24 -4.65 5.90 5.48
C GLY A 24 -6.05 5.89 6.06
N SER A 25 -6.52 7.09 6.42
CA SER A 25 -7.86 7.33 6.95
C SER A 25 -8.94 6.98 5.93
N ARG A 26 -10.11 6.53 6.41
CA ARG A 26 -11.33 6.41 5.58
C ARG A 26 -11.94 7.77 5.21
N ASN A 27 -11.60 8.82 5.95
CA ASN A 27 -12.00 10.20 5.68
C ASN A 27 -10.75 11.09 5.66
N PRO A 28 -9.92 11.02 4.60
CA PRO A 28 -8.67 11.76 4.56
C PRO A 28 -8.89 13.25 4.29
N THR A 29 -8.07 14.08 4.91
CA THR A 29 -7.99 15.51 4.60
C THR A 29 -7.34 15.76 3.24
N ALA A 30 -7.46 16.98 2.71
CA ALA A 30 -6.74 17.36 1.48
C ALA A 30 -5.22 17.24 1.63
N ALA A 31 -4.68 17.61 2.80
CA ALA A 31 -3.26 17.48 3.12
C ALA A 31 -2.81 16.00 3.12
N GLU A 32 -3.60 15.10 3.70
CA GLU A 32 -3.27 13.66 3.68
C GLU A 32 -3.31 13.06 2.27
N LYS A 33 -4.23 13.54 1.41
CA LYS A 33 -4.26 13.12 0.00
C LYS A 33 -3.00 13.59 -0.75
N GLN A 34 -2.59 14.84 -0.51
CA GLN A 34 -1.37 15.39 -1.09
C GLN A 34 -0.13 14.61 -0.62
N GLU A 35 -0.03 14.36 0.68
CA GLU A 35 1.05 13.56 1.28
C GLU A 35 1.13 12.16 0.65
N CYS A 36 -0.02 11.52 0.42
CA CYS A 36 -0.10 10.22 -0.27
C CYS A 36 0.46 10.31 -1.69
N LEU A 37 0.02 11.30 -2.48
CA LEU A 37 0.49 11.47 -3.86
C LEU A 37 2.00 11.70 -3.92
N GLU A 38 2.53 12.62 -3.11
CA GLU A 38 3.95 12.96 -3.08
C GLU A 38 4.80 11.76 -2.67
N THR A 39 4.38 11.07 -1.60
CA THR A 39 5.09 9.89 -1.09
C THR A 39 5.09 8.77 -2.12
N VAL A 40 3.92 8.38 -2.64
CA VAL A 40 3.83 7.27 -3.60
C VAL A 40 4.58 7.60 -4.88
N SER A 41 4.45 8.84 -5.39
CA SER A 41 5.17 9.29 -6.58
C SER A 41 6.68 9.20 -6.41
N HIS A 42 7.21 9.59 -5.25
CA HIS A 42 8.64 9.49 -4.98
C HIS A 42 9.17 8.05 -5.11
N TYR A 43 8.46 7.08 -4.53
CA TYR A 43 8.88 5.67 -4.55
C TYR A 43 8.69 4.99 -5.90
N VAL A 44 7.56 5.21 -6.58
CA VAL A 44 7.32 4.60 -7.91
C VAL A 44 8.32 5.12 -8.95
N MET A 45 8.71 6.39 -8.86
CA MET A 45 9.80 6.95 -9.68
C MET A 45 11.16 6.31 -9.39
N GLY A 46 11.35 5.79 -8.18
CA GLY A 46 12.50 4.97 -7.79
C GLY A 46 12.38 3.50 -8.20
N GLY A 47 11.34 3.10 -8.92
CA GLY A 47 11.10 1.72 -9.35
C GLY A 47 10.48 0.81 -8.30
N TRP A 48 9.91 1.36 -7.22
CA TRP A 48 9.31 0.58 -6.15
C TRP A 48 7.89 0.14 -6.51
N ALA A 49 7.51 -1.04 -6.04
CA ALA A 49 6.14 -1.52 -6.07
C ALA A 49 5.31 -0.85 -4.96
N VAL A 50 3.99 -0.75 -5.19
CA VAL A 50 3.04 -0.14 -4.25
C VAL A 50 2.06 -1.18 -3.78
N ALA A 51 1.68 -1.12 -2.52
CA ALA A 51 0.67 -1.97 -1.98
C ALA A 51 -0.25 -1.22 -1.02
N ALA A 52 -1.56 -1.38 -1.23
CA ALA A 52 -2.58 -0.67 -0.47
C ALA A 52 -3.91 -1.41 -0.52
N ASP A 53 -4.86 -0.97 0.30
CA ASP A 53 -6.26 -1.38 0.24
C ASP A 53 -7.04 -0.38 -0.64
N PRO A 54 -7.36 -0.71 -1.91
CA PRO A 54 -8.04 0.19 -2.82
C PRO A 54 -9.51 0.46 -2.44
N SER A 55 -10.05 -0.23 -1.43
CA SER A 55 -11.38 0.09 -0.88
C SER A 55 -11.37 1.34 0.01
N THR A 56 -10.19 1.81 0.43
CA THR A 56 -10.03 3.03 1.22
C THR A 56 -9.68 4.22 0.31
N PRO A 57 -10.09 5.47 0.61
CA PRO A 57 -9.77 6.60 -0.26
C PRO A 57 -8.26 6.86 -0.44
N ILE A 58 -7.45 6.65 0.60
CA ILE A 58 -5.99 6.77 0.50
C ILE A 58 -5.39 5.60 -0.28
N GLY A 59 -5.85 4.37 -0.03
CA GLY A 59 -5.32 3.22 -0.76
C GLY A 59 -5.73 3.21 -2.24
N TRP A 60 -6.92 3.73 -2.57
CA TRP A 60 -7.33 3.97 -3.95
C TRP A 60 -6.44 5.00 -4.64
N LEU A 61 -6.11 6.11 -3.95
CA LEU A 61 -5.22 7.13 -4.48
C LEU A 61 -3.82 6.56 -4.74
N ALA A 62 -3.28 5.78 -3.80
CA ALA A 62 -2.01 5.08 -3.98
C ALA A 62 -2.03 4.10 -5.16
N ALA A 63 -3.11 3.33 -5.32
CA ALA A 63 -3.30 2.42 -6.44
C ALA A 63 -3.31 3.17 -7.77
N LEU A 64 -4.05 4.28 -7.86
CA LEU A 64 -4.13 5.10 -9.07
C LEU A 64 -2.78 5.72 -9.44
N THR A 65 -2.01 6.20 -8.45
CA THR A 65 -0.65 6.72 -8.67
C THR A 65 0.29 5.62 -9.18
N ALA A 66 0.23 4.42 -8.60
CA ALA A 66 1.02 3.29 -9.05
C ALA A 66 0.68 2.90 -10.50
N GLU A 67 -0.62 2.80 -10.81
CA GLU A 67 -1.11 2.49 -12.15
C GLU A 67 -0.66 3.54 -13.18
N THR A 68 -0.77 4.83 -12.84
CA THR A 68 -0.32 5.94 -13.70
C THR A 68 1.18 5.89 -13.98
N ALA A 69 1.98 5.42 -13.02
CA ALA A 69 3.41 5.24 -13.15
C ALA A 69 3.81 3.89 -13.76
N CYS A 70 2.85 3.04 -14.16
CA CYS A 70 3.08 1.66 -14.59
C CYS A 70 3.87 0.83 -13.55
N ALA A 71 3.74 1.17 -12.27
CA ALA A 71 4.42 0.49 -11.17
C ALA A 71 3.62 -0.77 -10.74
N PRO A 72 4.31 -1.85 -10.32
CA PRO A 72 3.62 -3.03 -9.79
C PRO A 72 2.76 -2.68 -8.58
N PHE A 73 1.50 -3.13 -8.58
CA PHE A 73 0.55 -2.88 -7.50
C PHE A 73 0.09 -4.20 -6.83
N VAL A 74 0.07 -4.22 -5.50
CA VAL A 74 -0.44 -5.34 -4.70
C VAL A 74 -1.62 -4.89 -3.84
N ASN A 75 -2.76 -5.57 -3.99
CA ASN A 75 -3.94 -5.33 -3.17
C ASN A 75 -3.84 -6.08 -1.83
N PHE A 76 -3.80 -5.35 -0.72
CA PHE A 76 -3.72 -5.93 0.63
C PHE A 76 -5.07 -6.25 1.30
N THR A 77 -6.23 -5.89 0.72
CA THR A 77 -7.55 -6.36 1.20
C THR A 77 -7.63 -7.90 1.23
N ARG A 78 -6.74 -8.58 0.49
CA ARG A 78 -6.62 -10.04 0.45
C ARG A 78 -5.77 -10.64 1.60
N LEU A 79 -5.13 -9.82 2.45
CA LEU A 79 -4.28 -10.29 3.55
C LEU A 79 -4.93 -10.19 4.94
N THR A 80 -6.13 -9.63 5.06
CA THR A 80 -6.96 -9.93 6.24
C THR A 80 -7.40 -11.38 6.11
N LEU A 81 -6.58 -12.29 6.66
CA LEU A 81 -7.08 -13.55 7.19
C LEU A 81 -8.30 -13.18 8.02
N GLU A 82 -9.48 -13.61 7.60
CA GLU A 82 -10.60 -13.75 8.52
C GLU A 82 -10.02 -14.48 9.74
N GLU A 83 -9.89 -13.78 10.87
CA GLU A 83 -9.75 -14.50 12.13
C GLU A 83 -10.99 -15.39 12.20
N PRO A 84 -10.86 -16.73 12.18
CA PRO A 84 -12.03 -17.56 12.37
C PRO A 84 -12.56 -17.23 13.76
N ASP A 85 -13.77 -16.68 13.81
CA ASP A 85 -14.49 -16.35 15.03
C ASP A 85 -14.43 -17.54 15.99
N LEU A 86 -13.54 -17.47 16.99
CA LEU A 86 -13.42 -18.45 18.07
C LEU A 86 -14.59 -18.35 19.07
N GLN A 87 -15.68 -17.64 18.74
CA GLN A 87 -16.79 -17.39 19.66
C GLN A 87 -17.89 -18.46 19.70
N THR A 88 -17.88 -19.49 18.86
CA THR A 88 -18.99 -20.47 18.82
C THR A 88 -18.76 -21.76 19.62
N ALA A 89 -17.66 -21.90 20.37
CA ALA A 89 -17.39 -23.10 21.17
C ALA A 89 -17.77 -22.98 22.66
N ARG A 90 -18.69 -22.07 23.01
CA ARG A 90 -19.29 -21.98 24.36
C ARG A 90 -20.78 -21.67 24.29
N ARG A 91 -21.58 -22.65 23.88
CA ARG A 91 -22.99 -22.76 24.24
C ARG A 91 -23.34 -24.21 24.54
#